data_AF-A0A8J4TY59-F1
#
_entry.id   AF-A0A8J4TY59-F1
#
_cell.length_a   1.000
_cell.length_b   1.000
_cell.length_c   1.000
_cell.angle_alpha   90.00
_cell.angle_beta   90.00
_cell.angle_gamma   90.00
#
_symmetry.space_group_name_H-M   'P 1'
#
loop_
_entity.id
_entity.type
_entity.pdbx_description
1 polymer ?
#
loop_
_entity_poly.entity_id
_entity_poly.type
_entity_poly.pdbx_seq_one_letter_code
_entity_poly.pdbx_strand_id
1 'polypeptide(L)'
;CRRDSKVTIYGNGDKYFAQFAFRVFKFLRTHNRVFLRCHIFFCVGNDKNSRCRQGCRNRKKRSLSSDYHTQVITLGPIILK
;
A
#
# COMPACT_ATOMS: atom_id res chain seq x y z
N CYS A 1 -0.84 6.19 -3.56
CA CYS A 1 0.00 6.81 -4.61
C CYS A 1 1.40 6.31 -4.46
N ARG A 2 2.08 6.00 -5.57
CA ARG A 2 3.49 5.66 -5.55
C ARG A 2 4.28 6.85 -5.00
N ARG A 3 4.95 6.67 -3.86
CA ARG A 3 5.83 7.69 -3.27
C ARG A 3 7.29 7.49 -3.67
N ASP A 4 7.76 6.25 -3.64
CA ASP A 4 9.11 5.92 -4.09
C ASP A 4 9.08 5.58 -5.59
N SER A 5 9.97 6.20 -6.36
CA SER A 5 10.07 5.99 -7.81
C SER A 5 10.51 4.57 -8.19
N LYS A 6 11.12 3.82 -7.28
CA LYS A 6 11.54 2.42 -7.47
C LYS A 6 10.46 1.40 -7.15
N VAL A 7 9.23 1.84 -6.84
CA VAL A 7 8.07 0.96 -6.67
C VAL A 7 7.34 0.83 -8.01
N THR A 8 6.99 -0.39 -8.37
CA THR A 8 6.12 -0.71 -9.51
C THR A 8 4.86 -1.35 -8.98
N ILE A 9 3.69 -0.83 -9.37
CA ILE A 9 2.38 -1.39 -8.99
C ILE A 9 1.84 -2.09 -10.23
N TYR A 10 1.70 -3.42 -10.17
CA TYR A 10 1.14 -4.22 -11.26
C TYR A 10 -0.39 -4.28 -11.18
N GLY A 11 -0.94 -4.25 -9.97
CA GLY A 11 -2.39 -4.18 -9.75
C GLY A 11 -2.71 -3.88 -8.28
N ASN A 12 -3.74 -3.06 -8.04
CA ASN A 12 -4.19 -2.73 -6.70
C ASN A 12 -5.65 -2.23 -6.72
N GLY A 13 -6.60 -3.08 -6.28
CA GLY A 13 -8.01 -2.73 -6.15
C GLY A 13 -8.95 -3.31 -7.22
N ASP A 14 -8.41 -3.87 -8.30
CA ASP A 14 -9.21 -4.53 -9.36
C ASP A 14 -9.41 -6.04 -9.13
N LYS A 15 -8.54 -6.64 -8.30
CA LYS A 15 -8.58 -8.06 -7.92
C LYS A 15 -8.58 -8.18 -6.40
N TYR A 16 -8.85 -9.38 -5.90
CA TYR A 16 -8.77 -9.72 -4.47
C TYR A 16 -7.34 -9.70 -3.91
N PHE A 17 -6.33 -9.43 -4.74
CA PHE A 17 -4.95 -9.25 -4.34
C PHE A 17 -4.36 -7.97 -4.95
N ALA A 18 -3.36 -7.43 -4.28
CA ALA A 18 -2.50 -6.39 -4.82
C ALA A 18 -1.13 -6.98 -5.14
N GLN A 19 -0.58 -6.62 -6.30
CA GLN A 19 0.75 -7.03 -6.71
C GLN A 19 1.61 -5.80 -6.98
N PHE A 20 2.77 -5.75 -6.35
CA PHE A 20 3.74 -4.67 -6.49
C PHE A 20 5.16 -5.19 -6.28
N ALA A 21 6.13 -4.50 -6.87
CA ALA A 21 7.55 -4.72 -6.65
C ALA A 21 8.20 -3.43 -6.14
N PHE A 22 9.25 -3.57 -5.34
CA PHE A 22 10.03 -2.45 -4.82
C PHE A 22 11.47 -2.88 -4.57
N ARG A 23 12.41 -1.92 -4.59
CA ARG A 23 13.83 -2.18 -4.30
C ARG A 23 14.09 -2.06 -2.80
N VAL A 24 14.34 -3.18 -2.13
CA VAL A 24 14.56 -3.21 -0.67
C VAL A 24 15.95 -2.68 -0.25
N PHE A 25 16.95 -2.81 -1.13
CA PHE A 25 18.36 -2.46 -0.84
C PHE A 25 18.57 -1.01 -0.37
N LYS A 26 17.72 -0.07 -0.79
CA LYS A 26 17.82 1.34 -0.37
C LYS A 26 17.62 1.51 1.14
N PHE A 27 16.76 0.69 1.74
CA PHE A 27 16.44 0.74 3.16
C PHE A 27 17.51 0.00 4.00
N LEU A 28 18.04 -1.08 3.45
CA LEU A 28 19.03 -1.92 4.12
C LEU A 28 20.45 -1.32 4.20
N ARG A 29 20.71 -0.19 3.51
CA ARG A 29 21.96 0.59 3.67
C ARG A 29 22.11 1.22 5.05
N THR A 30 21.00 1.46 5.74
CA THR A 30 20.96 2.18 7.04
C THR A 30 20.55 1.28 8.19
N HIS A 31 19.82 0.20 7.90
CA HIS A 31 19.27 -0.71 8.89
C HIS A 31 19.57 -2.14 8.44
N ASN A 32 20.12 -2.97 9.33
CA ASN A 32 20.42 -4.37 9.04
C ASN A 32 19.17 -5.27 8.98
N ARG A 33 18.01 -4.78 9.44
CA ARG A 33 16.72 -5.47 9.40
C ARG A 33 15.63 -4.46 9.08
N VAL A 34 14.77 -4.78 8.12
CA VAL A 34 13.62 -3.92 7.77
C VAL A 34 12.32 -4.73 7.75
N PHE A 35 11.23 -4.09 8.16
CA PHE A 35 9.89 -4.65 8.11
C PHE A 35 9.06 -3.87 7.09
N LEU A 36 8.30 -4.58 6.27
CA LEU A 36 7.35 -4.00 5.34
C LEU A 36 5.96 -3.98 5.99
N ARG A 37 5.46 -2.78 6.30
CA ARG A 37 4.10 -2.57 6.83
C ARG A 37 3.18 -2.04 5.74
N CYS A 38 2.11 -2.77 5.47
CA CYS A 38 1.09 -2.44 4.47
C CYS A 38 -0.23 -2.10 5.17
N HIS A 39 -0.81 -0.94 4.85
CA HIS A 39 -2.17 -0.57 5.24
C HIS A 39 -3.10 -0.86 4.07
N ILE A 40 -4.01 -1.81 4.26
CA ILE A 40 -4.98 -2.27 3.28
C ILE A 40 -6.33 -1.67 3.63
N PHE A 41 -7.07 -1.24 2.61
CA PHE A 41 -8.45 -0.81 2.72
C PHE A 41 -9.29 -1.68 1.80
N PHE A 42 -10.40 -2.20 2.31
CA PHE A 42 -11.35 -2.97 1.51
C PHE A 42 -12.40 -2.03 0.91
N CYS A 43 -12.83 -2.33 -0.31
CA CYS A 43 -13.90 -1.60 -0.98
C CYS A 43 -15.04 -2.53 -1.30
N VAL A 44 -16.27 -2.02 -1.18
CA VAL A 44 -17.47 -2.71 -1.65
C VAL A 44 -17.46 -2.66 -3.18
N GLY A 45 -17.56 -3.82 -3.85
CA GLY A 45 -17.34 -3.95 -5.30
C GLY A 45 -18.25 -3.10 -6.18
N ASN A 46 -19.48 -2.82 -5.73
CA ASN A 46 -20.48 -2.04 -6.47
C ASN A 46 -20.50 -0.54 -6.13
N ASP A 47 -19.71 -0.08 -5.16
CA ASP A 47 -19.66 1.34 -4.84
C ASP A 47 -18.75 2.07 -5.86
N LYS A 48 -19.38 2.79 -6.79
CA LYS A 48 -18.69 3.62 -7.80
C LYS A 48 -17.92 4.78 -7.15
N ASN A 49 -18.35 5.23 -5.97
CA ASN A 49 -17.69 6.26 -5.18
C ASN A 49 -16.65 5.66 -4.21
N SER A 50 -16.37 4.35 -4.27
CA SER A 50 -15.40 3.71 -3.38
C SER A 50 -13.98 4.26 -3.57
N ARG A 51 -13.17 4.16 -2.52
CA ARG A 51 -11.77 4.61 -2.55
C ARG A 51 -10.89 3.86 -3.54
N CYS A 52 -11.24 2.61 -3.89
CA CYS A 52 -10.49 1.80 -4.84
C CYS A 52 -10.63 2.34 -6.28
N ARG A 53 -11.84 2.73 -6.70
CA ARG A 53 -12.08 3.26 -8.05
C ARG A 53 -11.60 4.70 -8.25
N GLN A 54 -11.49 5.47 -7.17
CA GLN A 54 -11.01 6.86 -7.22
C GLN A 54 -9.51 6.99 -7.53
N GLY A 55 -8.77 5.88 -7.61
CA GLY A 55 -7.34 5.88 -7.91
C GLY A 55 -6.48 6.66 -6.90
N CYS A 56 -5.31 7.07 -7.37
CA CYS A 56 -4.35 7.82 -6.57
C CYS A 56 -4.76 9.30 -6.43
N ARG A 57 -4.97 9.74 -5.18
CA ARG A 57 -5.14 11.16 -4.83
C ARG A 57 -3.95 11.65 -4.03
N ASN A 58 -3.27 12.69 -4.51
CA ASN A 58 -2.12 13.28 -3.81
C ASN A 58 -2.53 14.07 -2.58
N ARG A 59 -3.73 14.66 -2.60
CA ARG A 59 -4.30 15.38 -1.45
C ARG A 59 -4.83 14.41 -0.42
N LYS A 60 -4.35 14.52 0.83
CA LYS A 60 -4.92 13.82 1.98
C LYS A 60 -6.32 14.39 2.27
N LYS A 61 -7.32 13.52 2.39
CA LYS A 61 -8.67 13.92 2.83
C LYS A 61 -8.57 14.43 4.28
N ARG A 62 -9.23 15.56 4.59
CA ARG A 62 -9.45 15.99 5.99
C ARG A 62 -10.53 15.07 6.57
N SER A 63 -10.34 14.55 7.77
CA SER A 63 -11.20 13.51 8.33
C SER A 63 -12.60 14.05 8.65
N LEU A 64 -13.60 13.42 8.04
CA LEU A 64 -14.83 13.00 8.72
C LEU A 64 -14.68 11.47 8.76
N SER A 65 -14.90 10.81 9.91
CA SER A 65 -14.57 9.39 10.08
C SER A 65 -15.01 8.58 8.86
N SER A 66 -14.09 7.78 8.32
CA SER A 66 -14.38 7.00 7.13
C SER A 66 -14.40 5.53 7.52
N ASP A 67 -15.58 4.91 7.43
CA ASP A 67 -15.89 3.51 7.73
C ASP A 67 -15.30 2.54 6.69
N TYR A 68 -14.05 2.73 6.30
CA TYR A 68 -13.38 1.73 5.49
C TYR A 68 -12.86 0.64 6.43
N HIS A 69 -13.20 -0.62 6.14
CA HIS A 69 -12.52 -1.73 6.79
C HIS A 69 -11.03 -1.68 6.41
N THR A 70 -10.20 -1.35 7.39
CA THR A 70 -8.76 -1.31 7.22
C THR A 70 -8.08 -2.47 7.93
N GLN A 71 -7.11 -3.08 7.26
CA GLN A 71 -6.27 -4.11 7.86
C GLN A 71 -4.81 -3.73 7.67
N VAL A 72 -3.98 -4.04 8.66
CA VAL A 72 -2.54 -3.82 8.58
C VAL A 72 -1.85 -5.18 8.52
N ILE A 73 -1.00 -5.36 7.51
CA ILE A 73 -0.16 -6.55 7.35
C ILE A 73 1.29 -6.12 7.48
N THR A 74 2.08 -6.87 8.23
CA THR A 74 3.51 -6.64 8.39
C THR A 74 4.27 -7.87 7.93
N LEU A 75 5.27 -7.68 7.07
CA LEU A 75 6.16 -8.72 6.57
C LEU A 75 7.60 -8.42 7.02
N GLY A 76 8.33 -9.45 7.42
CA GLY A 76 9.74 -9.32 7.77
C GLY A 76 10.16 -10.24 8.92
N PRO A 77 11.42 -10.12 9.37
CA PRO A 77 12.40 -9.15 8.90
C PRO A 77 12.97 -9.49 7.52
N ILE A 78 13.18 -8.49 6.67
CA ILE A 78 13.98 -8.61 5.45
C ILE A 78 15.42 -8.23 5.83
N ILE A 79 16.36 -9.10 5.50
CA ILE A 79 17.78 -9.01 5.90
C ILE A 79 18.63 -9.17 4.63
N LEU A 80 19.72 -8.41 4.51
CA LEU A 80 20.75 -8.67 3.50
C LEU A 80 21.58 -9.87 3.97
N LYS A 81 21.70 -10.89 3.11
CA LYS A 81 22.73 -11.91 3.27
C LYS A 81 24.08 -11.35 2.86
#